data_AF-A0A937JVJ3-F1
#
_entry.id   AF-A0A937JVJ3-F1
#
_cell.length_a   1.000
_cell.length_b   1.000
_cell.length_c   1.000
_cell.angle_alpha   90.00
_cell.angle_beta   90.00
_cell.angle_gamma   90.00
#
_symmetry.space_group_name_H-M   'P 1'
#
loop_
_entity.id
_entity.type
_entity.pdbx_description
1 polymer ?
#
loop_
_entity_poly.entity_id
_entity_poly.type
_entity_poly.pdbx_seq_one_letter_code
_entity_poly.pdbx_strand_id
1 'polypeptide(L)'
;MSKPQTERFYASPETMRHLLDMGREALIEWEKSGRIQQRVHFVLVNGHRRYCVPLMLDRLANWDDDAAHQAAVENWVKALPSNQKKLKLPG
;
A
#
# COMPACT_ATOMS: atom_id res chain seq x y z
N MET A 1 -3.87 -2.76 26.81
CA MET A 1 -2.76 -2.38 25.92
C MET A 1 -3.34 -2.14 24.54
N SER A 2 -3.51 -0.88 24.15
CA SER A 2 -4.09 -0.52 22.85
C SER A 2 -3.04 -0.72 21.77
N LYS A 3 -3.29 -1.68 20.87
CA LYS A 3 -2.47 -1.90 19.68
C LYS A 3 -2.31 -0.59 18.90
N PRO A 4 -1.11 -0.26 18.39
CA PRO A 4 -0.90 0.96 17.63
C PRO A 4 -1.82 0.96 16.39
N GLN A 5 -2.43 2.11 16.13
CA GLN A 5 -3.45 2.34 15.09
C GLN A 5 -2.99 1.95 13.67
N THR A 6 -1.70 1.73 13.47
CA THR A 6 -1.07 1.23 12.24
C THR A 6 -1.49 -0.20 11.85
N GLU A 7 -1.96 -1.03 12.80
CA GLU A 7 -2.50 -2.36 12.49
C GLU A 7 -3.80 -2.32 11.67
N ARG A 8 -4.48 -1.17 11.53
CA ARG A 8 -5.75 -1.08 10.78
C ARG A 8 -5.61 -0.85 9.28
N PHE A 9 -4.45 -0.38 8.81
CA PHE A 9 -4.28 0.00 7.40
C PHE A 9 -3.46 -0.98 6.60
N TYR A 10 -2.85 -1.98 7.25
CA TYR A 10 -1.97 -2.94 6.61
C TYR A 10 -2.54 -4.36 6.70
N ALA A 11 -2.70 -5.00 5.55
CA ALA A 11 -3.23 -6.36 5.43
C ALA A 11 -2.15 -7.36 5.01
N SER A 12 -2.36 -8.64 5.34
CA SER A 12 -1.54 -9.72 4.80
C SER A 12 -1.79 -9.90 3.30
N PRO A 13 -0.92 -10.61 2.57
CA PRO A 13 -1.16 -10.93 1.15
C PRO A 13 -2.47 -11.71 0.96
N GLU A 14 -2.83 -12.57 1.90
CA GLU A 14 -4.06 -13.36 1.84
C GLU A 14 -5.29 -12.48 1.97
N THR A 15 -5.33 -11.62 3.01
CA THR A 15 -6.42 -10.67 3.19
C THR A 15 -6.53 -9.71 2.01
N MET A 16 -5.41 -9.22 1.48
CA MET A 16 -5.42 -8.32 0.33
C MET A 16 -6.04 -8.96 -0.92
N ARG A 17 -5.71 -10.23 -1.20
CA ARG A 17 -6.31 -10.97 -2.32
C ARG A 17 -7.81 -11.11 -2.17
N HIS A 18 -8.29 -11.41 -0.97
CA HIS A 18 -9.73 -11.48 -0.71
C HIS A 18 -10.42 -10.13 -0.84
N LEU A 19 -9.77 -9.04 -0.40
CA LEU A 19 -10.34 -7.69 -0.50
C LEU A 19 -10.44 -7.18 -1.94
N LEU A 20 -9.47 -7.54 -2.78
CA LEU A 20 -9.40 -7.08 -4.17
C LEU A 20 -10.00 -8.09 -5.17
N ASP A 21 -10.53 -9.22 -4.69
CA ASP A 21 -11.01 -10.35 -5.49
C ASP A 21 -9.97 -10.81 -6.54
N MET A 22 -8.72 -10.99 -6.10
CA MET A 22 -7.59 -11.30 -6.99
C MET A 22 -6.97 -12.67 -6.78
N GLY A 23 -6.45 -13.23 -7.89
CA GLY A 23 -5.68 -14.46 -7.90
C GLY A 23 -4.37 -14.38 -7.11
N ARG A 24 -3.77 -15.55 -6.80
CA ARG A 24 -2.52 -15.65 -6.02
C ARG A 24 -1.34 -14.94 -6.68
N GLU A 25 -1.30 -14.94 -8.01
CA GLU A 25 -0.17 -14.43 -8.79
C GLU A 25 -0.28 -12.93 -9.09
N ALA A 26 -1.49 -12.36 -9.04
CA ALA A 26 -1.75 -10.98 -9.43
C ALA A 26 -0.90 -9.95 -8.65
N LEU A 27 -0.79 -10.11 -7.32
CA LEU A 27 0.05 -9.21 -6.51
C LEU A 27 1.54 -9.30 -6.89
N ILE A 28 2.01 -10.49 -7.29
CA ILE A 28 3.40 -10.71 -7.70
C ILE A 28 3.63 -10.08 -9.08
N GLU A 29 2.67 -10.21 -10.00
CA GLU A 29 2.73 -9.59 -11.32
C GLU A 29 2.68 -8.06 -11.25
N TRP A 30 1.86 -7.52 -10.35
CA TRP A 30 1.78 -6.07 -10.09
C TRP A 30 3.10 -5.54 -9.52
N GLU A 31 3.76 -6.31 -8.65
CA GLU A 31 5.08 -5.97 -8.12
C GLU A 31 6.14 -5.98 -9.24
N LYS A 32 6.17 -7.05 -10.06
CA LYS A 32 7.11 -7.20 -11.18
C LYS A 32 6.95 -6.13 -12.26
N SER A 33 5.71 -5.72 -12.53
CA SER A 33 5.41 -4.66 -13.50
C SER A 33 5.65 -3.25 -12.96
N GLY A 34 5.97 -3.10 -11.68
CA GLY A 34 6.18 -1.80 -11.04
C GLY A 34 4.89 -1.04 -10.71
N ARG A 35 3.72 -1.63 -10.96
CA ARG A 35 2.41 -1.04 -10.67
C ARG A 35 2.15 -0.91 -9.17
N ILE A 36 2.73 -1.80 -8.37
CA ILE A 36 2.82 -1.63 -6.92
C ILE A 36 4.28 -1.67 -6.47
N GLN A 37 4.62 -0.86 -5.49
CA GLN A 37 6.00 -0.61 -5.08
C GLN A 37 6.20 -0.76 -3.57
N GLN A 38 7.35 -1.30 -3.20
CA GLN A 38 7.77 -1.38 -1.80
C GLN A 38 7.93 0.05 -1.22
N ARG A 39 7.52 0.24 0.03
CA ARG A 39 7.46 1.51 0.78
C ARG A 39 6.35 2.48 0.36
N VAL A 40 5.64 2.20 -0.73
CA VAL A 40 4.41 2.91 -1.12
C VAL A 40 3.21 2.01 -0.82
N HIS A 41 3.11 0.90 -1.55
CA HIS A 41 1.97 0.00 -1.51
C HIS A 41 2.12 -1.11 -0.48
N PHE A 42 3.35 -1.53 -0.20
CA PHE A 42 3.62 -2.57 0.78
C PHE A 42 4.95 -2.35 1.49
N VAL A 43 5.07 -2.92 2.69
CA VAL A 43 6.31 -2.96 3.46
C VAL A 43 6.66 -4.39 3.83
N LEU A 44 7.95 -4.65 4.06
CA LEU A 44 8.42 -5.92 4.60
C LEU A 44 8.54 -5.78 6.12
N VAL A 45 7.78 -6.59 6.85
CA VAL A 45 7.84 -6.70 8.32
C VAL A 45 8.28 -8.11 8.65
N ASN A 46 9.50 -8.26 9.19
CA ASN A 46 10.11 -9.56 9.47
C ASN A 46 10.12 -10.51 8.25
N GLY A 47 10.40 -9.97 7.05
CA GLY A 47 10.40 -10.75 5.80
C GLY A 47 9.01 -11.01 5.21
N HIS A 48 7.93 -10.65 5.91
CA HIS A 48 6.57 -10.80 5.42
C HIS A 48 6.04 -9.50 4.81
N ARG A 49 5.42 -9.60 3.63
CA ARG A 49 4.75 -8.46 2.97
C ARG A 49 3.51 -8.04 3.76
N ARG A 50 3.37 -6.74 3.97
CA ARG A 50 2.19 -6.08 4.55
C ARG A 50 1.75 -4.98 3.60
N TYR A 51 0.57 -5.10 3.03
CA TYR A 51 0.05 -4.20 2.00
C TYR A 51 -0.81 -3.09 2.62
N CYS A 52 -0.58 -1.85 2.22
CA CYS A 52 -1.38 -0.71 2.61
C CYS A 52 -2.73 -0.76 1.89
N VAL A 53 -3.78 -1.16 2.61
CA VAL A 53 -5.15 -1.34 2.08
C VAL A 53 -5.66 -0.13 1.29
N PRO A 54 -5.63 1.11 1.83
CA PRO A 54 -6.19 2.25 1.10
C PRO A 54 -5.45 2.56 -0.20
N LEU A 55 -4.12 2.46 -0.22
CA LEU A 55 -3.34 2.69 -1.44
C LEU A 55 -3.50 1.57 -2.47
N MET A 56 -3.72 0.33 -2.02
CA MET A 56 -4.03 -0.78 -2.92
C MET A 56 -5.41 -0.63 -3.57
N LEU A 57 -6.42 -0.21 -2.79
CA LEU A 57 -7.76 0.07 -3.31
C LEU A 57 -7.75 1.26 -4.28
N ASP A 58 -7.04 2.33 -3.92
CA ASP A 58 -6.85 3.48 -4.79
C ASP A 58 -6.15 3.10 -6.10
N ARG A 59 -5.07 2.30 -6.03
CA ARG A 59 -4.38 1.84 -7.23
C ARG A 59 -5.28 1.04 -8.17
N LEU A 60 -6.17 0.21 -7.62
CA LEU A 60 -7.14 -0.54 -8.41
C LEU A 60 -8.19 0.40 -9.05
N ALA A 61 -8.66 1.41 -8.32
CA ALA A 61 -9.63 2.38 -8.84
C ALA A 61 -9.04 3.31 -9.92
N ASN A 62 -7.76 3.67 -9.78
CA ASN A 62 -7.04 4.60 -10.65
C ASN A 62 -5.99 3.86 -11.50
N TRP A 63 -6.33 2.67 -12.02
CA TRP A 63 -5.37 1.78 -12.67
C TRP A 63 -4.67 2.39 -13.89
N ASP A 64 -5.43 3.17 -14.67
CA ASP A 64 -4.99 3.86 -15.89
C ASP A 64 -4.71 5.36 -15.66
N ASP A 65 -4.81 5.84 -14.41
CA ASP A 65 -4.58 7.24 -14.05
C ASP A 65 -3.49 7.35 -12.97
N ASP A 66 -2.23 7.30 -13.43
CA ASP A 66 -1.07 7.44 -12.54
C ASP A 66 -1.01 8.81 -11.84
N ALA A 67 -1.60 9.87 -12.42
CA ALA A 67 -1.61 11.19 -11.81
C ALA A 67 -2.58 11.25 -10.62
N ALA A 68 -3.78 10.69 -10.77
CA ALA A 68 -4.75 10.55 -9.69
C ALA A 68 -4.18 9.69 -8.56
N HIS A 69 -3.55 8.55 -8.91
CA HIS A 69 -2.90 7.68 -7.94
C HIS A 69 -1.78 8.39 -7.18
N GLN A 70 -0.92 9.15 -7.87
CA GLN A 70 0.16 9.90 -7.24
C GLN A 70 -0.39 10.92 -6.23
N ALA A 71 -1.47 11.63 -6.57
CA ALA A 71 -2.13 12.56 -5.66
C ALA A 71 -2.70 11.85 -4.42
N ALA A 72 -3.27 10.65 -4.59
CA ALA A 72 -3.76 9.83 -3.48
C ALA A 72 -2.64 9.38 -2.54
N VAL A 73 -1.48 8.98 -3.08
CA VAL A 73 -0.28 8.66 -2.29
C VAL A 73 0.17 9.86 -1.47
N GLU A 74 0.26 11.04 -2.07
CA GLU A 74 0.66 12.26 -1.35
C GLU A 74 -0.32 12.62 -0.24
N ASN A 75 -1.62 12.53 -0.52
CA ASN A 75 -2.67 12.80 0.46
C ASN A 75 -2.63 11.79 1.61
N TRP A 76 -2.40 10.51 1.29
CA TRP A 76 -2.22 9.46 2.29
C TRP A 76 -1.05 9.76 3.22
N VAL A 77 0.12 10.10 2.66
CA VAL A 77 1.31 10.44 3.45
C VAL A 77 1.09 11.69 4.30
N LYS A 78 0.40 12.71 3.79
CA LYS A 78 0.03 13.92 4.55
C LYS A 78 -0.94 13.62 5.69
N ALA A 79 -1.83 12.66 5.50
CA ALA A 79 -2.83 12.24 6.50
C ALA A 79 -2.25 11.35 7.60
N LEU A 80 -1.05 10.79 7.43
CA LEU A 80 -0.40 10.00 8.47
C LEU A 80 -0.05 10.91 9.67
N PRO A 81 -0.43 10.53 10.91
CA PRO A 81 -0.11 11.32 12.09
C PRO A 81 1.40 11.51 12.22
N SER A 82 1.82 12.76 12.45
CA SER A 82 3.20 13.29 12.33
C SER A 82 4.31 12.61 13.16
N ASN A 83 4.06 11.49 13.84
CA ASN A 83 5.08 10.71 14.56
C ASN A 83 5.74 9.59 13.74
N GLN A 84 5.32 9.37 12.49
CA GLN A 84 6.11 8.54 11.57
C GLN A 84 7.15 9.42 10.87
N LYS A 85 8.43 9.18 11.15
CA LYS A 85 9.56 9.82 10.45
C LYS A 85 9.24 9.89 8.96
N LYS A 86 9.01 11.12 8.45
CA LYS A 86 8.66 11.41 7.06
C LYS A 86 9.50 10.51 6.14
N LEU A 87 8.85 9.56 5.47
CA LEU A 87 9.46 8.79 4.40
C LEU A 87 9.98 9.81 3.38
N LYS A 88 11.31 9.97 3.30
CA LYS A 88 11.92 10.70 2.20
C LYS A 88 11.58 9.95 0.91
N LEU A 89 10.64 10.49 0.15
CA LEU A 89 10.45 10.11 -1.25
C LEU A 89 11.74 10.48 -2.00
N PRO A 90 12.27 9.62 -2.88
CA PRO A 90 13.35 10.03 -3.77
C PRO A 90 12.82 11.14 -4.68
N GLY A 91 13.56 12.26 -4.73
CA GLY A 91 13.35 13.33 -5.69
C GLY A 91 14.12 13.08 -6.98
#